data_AF-A0A1Y5P1S9-F1
#
_entry.id   AF-A0A1Y5P1S9-F1
#
_cell.length_a   1.000
_cell.length_b   1.000
_cell.length_c   1.000
_cell.angle_alpha   90.00
_cell.angle_beta   90.00
_cell.angle_gamma   90.00
#
_symmetry.space_group_name_H-M   'P 1'
#
loop_
_entity.id
_entity.type
_entity.pdbx_description
1 polymer ?
#
loop_
_entity_poly.entity_id
_entity_poly.type
_entity_poly.pdbx_seq_one_letter_code
_entity_poly.pdbx_strand_id
1 'polypeptide(L)'
;MTTTVEALLPTAPPTPYERWRGRLSADPRLRRLTRWLAPALVTLLAAVLRLANLGHPHALVFDETYYVKDAWSQWILGYAATWPEDANALFLAGQTDIFGTDPSFVVHPPLGKYLIGAGMALFGADSSFGWRIAAALTGTACVLVLYFLAKALVPSVVFATIAAGLLAIDGQAIVLSRVALLDIFLAFFVLLAVWFTVLDRRSHLDRLADAVRARTGDGSSPNWGPLRWNRPWLIAAGAAAGAACAVKWSGVWVLAAVGIYAVVTDALERRRLGIGFWPMDAIRQGAASFVLLVPVAFVVYLSSWAGWLLSDGGYDRHAADAQPATGLWGWVPLSLQSLWRYHETIYTAMAGMATPHSYMSPAWAWPFLWRPTAMYTGSVPDGQDGCASAQGCLQILYSMPNPLLWYAGVAATVWIGYRFVALRDWRYAVLLTAIAATWLPWLLFPERTVFQFYTIVLLPFVLLALTFALRDIAGPAHASATRRLAGQRVVLVVLTVAVLLSVFWYPLWSATQVPYEFYRLHNWMPGWV
;
A
#
# COMPACT_ATOMS: atom_id res chain seq x y z
N MET A 1 21.91 41.93 40.31
CA MET A 1 20.53 41.42 40.24
C MET A 1 19.86 42.04 39.02
N THR A 2 19.71 41.28 37.94
CA THR A 2 18.75 41.58 36.86
C THR A 2 18.26 40.23 36.34
N THR A 3 17.25 39.71 37.04
CA THR A 3 16.47 38.55 36.63
C THR A 3 15.59 38.96 35.44
N THR A 4 16.03 38.64 34.22
CA THR A 4 15.14 38.63 33.06
C THR A 4 14.15 37.49 33.24
N VAL A 5 12.94 37.83 33.68
CA VAL A 5 11.80 36.92 33.71
C VAL A 5 11.47 36.55 32.26
N GLU A 6 11.60 35.26 31.96
CA GLU A 6 11.25 34.63 30.70
C GLU A 6 9.73 34.80 30.44
N ALA A 7 9.36 35.31 29.26
CA ALA A 7 7.97 35.58 28.91
C ALA A 7 7.17 34.27 28.76
N LEU A 8 6.38 33.93 29.77
CA LEU A 8 5.55 32.71 29.88
C LEU A 8 4.19 32.76 29.15
N LEU A 9 3.98 33.63 28.16
CA LEU A 9 2.71 33.70 27.41
C LEU A 9 2.94 33.56 25.89
N PRO A 10 2.13 32.77 25.17
CA PRO A 10 2.18 32.76 23.71
C PRO A 10 1.86 34.17 23.22
N THR A 11 2.79 34.77 22.45
CA THR A 11 2.74 36.16 22.00
C THR A 11 1.61 36.47 21.01
N ALA A 12 0.78 35.49 20.64
CA ALA A 12 -0.30 35.65 19.67
C ALA A 12 -1.55 34.85 20.08
N PRO A 13 -2.77 35.43 19.95
CA PRO A 13 -4.01 34.76 20.32
C PRO A 13 -4.22 33.47 19.51
N PRO A 14 -4.85 32.43 20.09
CA PRO A 14 -5.07 31.18 19.40
C PRO A 14 -6.09 31.33 18.25
N THR A 15 -5.83 30.70 17.12
CA THR A 15 -6.78 30.67 15.99
C THR A 15 -8.06 29.87 16.32
N PRO A 16 -9.15 29.97 15.54
CA PRO A 16 -10.34 29.13 15.75
C PRO A 16 -10.04 27.62 15.77
N TYR A 17 -9.18 27.15 14.86
CA TYR A 17 -8.71 25.77 14.83
C TYR A 17 -7.91 25.39 16.09
N GLU A 18 -7.02 26.26 16.56
CA GLU A 18 -6.25 26.04 17.78
C GLU A 18 -7.13 25.99 19.02
N ARG A 19 -8.17 26.84 19.10
CA ARG A 19 -9.16 26.79 20.18
C ARG A 19 -9.95 25.49 20.16
N TRP A 20 -10.42 25.06 18.99
CA TRP A 20 -11.12 23.77 18.83
C TRP A 20 -10.23 22.59 19.22
N ARG A 21 -9.00 22.55 18.70
CA ARG A 21 -8.01 21.52 19.03
C ARG A 21 -7.64 21.54 20.52
N GLY A 22 -7.52 22.73 21.11
CA GLY A 22 -7.25 22.93 22.53
C GLY A 22 -8.34 22.31 23.40
N ARG A 23 -9.62 22.60 23.10
CA ARG A 23 -10.78 22.00 23.77
C ARG A 23 -10.77 20.47 23.68
N LEU A 24 -10.52 19.93 22.49
CA LEU A 24 -10.40 18.49 22.26
C LEU A 24 -9.30 17.83 23.08
N SER A 25 -8.16 18.50 23.26
CA SER A 25 -7.04 17.98 24.05
C SER A 25 -7.22 18.12 25.56
N ALA A 26 -7.91 19.18 26.00
CA ALA A 26 -8.11 19.53 27.40
C ALA A 26 -9.14 18.61 28.08
N ASP A 27 -10.24 18.27 27.39
CA ASP A 27 -11.27 17.39 27.93
C ASP A 27 -10.87 15.89 27.77
N PRO A 28 -10.64 15.15 28.86
CA PRO A 28 -10.28 13.73 28.80
C PRO A 28 -11.33 12.85 28.14
N ARG A 29 -12.63 13.18 28.26
CA ARG A 29 -13.74 12.43 27.66
C ARG A 29 -13.74 12.64 26.14
N LEU A 30 -13.69 13.90 25.68
CA LEU A 30 -13.61 14.20 24.24
C LEU A 30 -12.35 13.61 23.61
N ARG A 31 -11.21 13.67 24.32
CA ARG A 31 -9.97 13.04 23.87
C ARG A 31 -10.09 11.52 23.76
N ARG A 32 -10.77 10.85 24.70
CA ARG A 32 -11.01 9.40 24.64
C ARG A 32 -11.97 9.06 23.50
N LEU A 33 -13.05 9.82 23.34
CA LEU A 33 -14.03 9.63 22.29
C LEU A 33 -13.40 9.78 20.90
N THR A 34 -12.69 10.89 20.65
CA THR A 34 -12.07 11.16 19.36
C THR A 34 -10.97 10.19 18.97
N ARG A 35 -10.30 9.54 19.94
CA ARG A 35 -9.34 8.47 19.64
C ARG A 35 -9.97 7.28 18.93
N TRP A 36 -11.25 7.00 19.20
CA TRP A 36 -11.99 5.89 18.57
C TRP A 36 -12.87 6.37 17.43
N LEU A 37 -13.55 7.50 17.61
CA LEU A 37 -14.50 8.01 16.64
C LEU A 37 -13.82 8.48 15.35
N ALA A 38 -12.65 9.13 15.43
CA ALA A 38 -11.96 9.63 14.25
C ALA A 38 -11.51 8.51 13.28
N PRO A 39 -10.82 7.44 13.72
CA PRO A 39 -10.52 6.31 12.84
C PRO A 39 -11.79 5.57 12.40
N ALA A 40 -12.79 5.40 13.27
CA ALA A 40 -14.04 4.73 12.91
C ALA A 40 -14.80 5.45 11.78
N LEU A 41 -14.94 6.78 11.86
CA LEU A 41 -15.67 7.56 10.85
C LEU A 41 -14.93 7.60 9.51
N VAL A 42 -13.61 7.74 9.50
CA VAL A 42 -12.85 7.76 8.24
C VAL A 42 -12.82 6.38 7.57
N THR A 43 -12.75 5.31 8.35
CA THR A 43 -12.85 3.94 7.85
C THR A 43 -14.28 3.63 7.38
N LEU A 44 -15.32 4.12 8.06
CA LEU A 44 -16.70 3.98 7.61
C LEU A 44 -16.92 4.70 6.28
N LEU A 45 -16.42 5.92 6.11
CA LEU A 45 -16.44 6.63 4.83
C LEU A 45 -15.77 5.80 3.74
N ALA A 46 -14.57 5.27 4.02
CA ALA A 46 -13.85 4.41 3.07
C ALA A 46 -14.66 3.15 2.70
N ALA A 47 -15.30 2.51 3.68
CA ALA A 47 -16.13 1.34 3.50
C ALA A 47 -17.33 1.64 2.60
N VAL A 48 -18.05 2.75 2.85
CA VAL A 48 -19.19 3.16 2.02
C VAL A 48 -18.76 3.36 0.57
N LEU A 49 -17.68 4.11 0.33
CA LEU A 49 -17.22 4.41 -1.04
C LEU A 49 -16.76 3.16 -1.82
N ARG A 50 -16.28 2.13 -1.11
CA ARG A 50 -15.76 0.89 -1.70
C ARG A 50 -16.81 -0.21 -1.81
N LEU A 51 -17.73 -0.32 -0.85
CA LEU A 51 -18.73 -1.40 -0.80
C LEU A 51 -20.05 -1.03 -1.48
N ALA A 52 -20.39 0.26 -1.60
CA ALA A 52 -21.63 0.67 -2.25
C ALA A 52 -21.67 0.15 -3.69
N ASN A 53 -22.70 -0.64 -4.01
CA ASN A 53 -22.89 -1.23 -5.34
C ASN A 53 -21.66 -2.01 -5.87
N LEU A 54 -20.94 -2.73 -5.00
CA LEU A 54 -19.68 -3.41 -5.36
C LEU A 54 -19.83 -4.49 -6.45
N GLY A 55 -20.98 -5.16 -6.52
CA GLY A 55 -21.27 -6.15 -7.55
C GLY A 55 -21.43 -5.54 -8.96
N HIS A 56 -21.61 -4.23 -9.07
CA HIS A 56 -21.76 -3.56 -10.35
C HIS A 56 -20.41 -3.00 -10.84
N PRO A 57 -20.09 -3.14 -12.15
CA PRO A 57 -20.81 -3.93 -13.15
C PRO A 57 -20.58 -5.43 -12.93
N HIS A 58 -21.57 -6.26 -13.30
CA HIS A 58 -21.38 -7.70 -13.37
C HIS A 58 -20.67 -8.06 -14.69
N ALA A 59 -19.37 -7.79 -14.72
CA ALA A 59 -18.47 -8.01 -15.85
C ALA A 59 -17.07 -8.29 -15.30
N LEU A 60 -16.27 -9.12 -15.99
CA LEU A 60 -14.85 -9.26 -15.72
C LEU A 60 -14.12 -8.05 -16.28
N VAL A 61 -13.59 -7.19 -15.40
CA VAL A 61 -12.92 -5.96 -15.83
C VAL A 61 -11.40 -6.13 -15.81
N PHE A 62 -10.73 -5.68 -16.88
CA PHE A 62 -9.27 -5.75 -17.00
C PHE A 62 -8.72 -7.15 -16.65
N ASP A 63 -7.72 -7.26 -15.77
CA ASP A 63 -7.10 -8.52 -15.35
C ASP A 63 -8.00 -9.41 -14.46
N GLU A 64 -9.24 -9.03 -14.12
CA GLU A 64 -10.20 -9.97 -13.50
C GLU A 64 -10.42 -11.19 -14.40
N THR A 65 -10.25 -11.02 -15.72
CA THR A 65 -10.24 -12.12 -16.70
C THR A 65 -9.24 -13.23 -16.38
N TYR A 66 -8.18 -12.95 -15.60
CA TYR A 66 -7.22 -13.94 -15.15
C TYR A 66 -7.43 -14.23 -13.66
N TYR A 67 -7.38 -13.19 -12.82
CA TYR A 67 -7.30 -13.37 -11.37
C TYR A 67 -8.52 -14.03 -10.75
N VAL A 68 -9.74 -13.77 -11.25
CA VAL A 68 -10.96 -14.35 -10.67
C VAL A 68 -10.99 -15.86 -10.93
N LYS A 69 -10.72 -16.27 -12.17
CA LYS A 69 -10.67 -17.68 -12.59
C LYS A 69 -9.50 -18.43 -11.95
N ASP A 70 -8.32 -17.84 -11.94
CA ASP A 70 -7.15 -18.43 -11.27
C ASP A 70 -7.39 -18.55 -9.77
N ALA A 71 -8.01 -17.56 -9.13
CA ALA A 71 -8.36 -17.63 -7.72
C ALA A 71 -9.34 -18.76 -7.41
N TRP A 72 -10.34 -18.97 -8.26
CA TRP A 72 -11.34 -20.02 -8.05
C TRP A 72 -10.78 -21.42 -8.22
N SER A 73 -10.09 -21.68 -9.32
CA SER A 73 -9.42 -22.98 -9.54
C SER A 73 -8.36 -23.26 -8.47
N GLN A 74 -7.58 -22.25 -8.08
CA GLN A 74 -6.60 -22.38 -6.99
C GLN A 74 -7.25 -22.62 -5.63
N TRP A 75 -8.43 -22.05 -5.36
CA TRP A 75 -9.18 -22.28 -4.13
C TRP A 75 -9.68 -23.73 -4.02
N ILE A 76 -10.16 -24.30 -5.14
CA ILE A 76 -10.73 -25.65 -5.17
C ILE A 76 -9.65 -26.74 -5.28
N LEU A 77 -8.67 -26.56 -6.16
CA LEU A 77 -7.67 -27.58 -6.49
C LEU A 77 -6.34 -27.41 -5.73
N GLY A 78 -6.10 -26.24 -5.13
CA GLY A 78 -4.81 -25.86 -4.54
C GLY A 78 -3.81 -25.25 -5.54
N TYR A 79 -4.13 -25.26 -6.83
CA TYR A 79 -3.32 -24.71 -7.92
C TYR A 79 -4.19 -24.13 -9.05
N ALA A 80 -3.65 -23.22 -9.84
CA ALA A 80 -4.36 -22.65 -10.98
C ALA A 80 -4.47 -23.67 -12.12
N ALA A 81 -5.65 -23.82 -12.69
CA ALA A 81 -5.94 -24.78 -13.75
C ALA A 81 -6.35 -24.11 -15.07
N THR A 82 -6.36 -24.89 -16.14
CA THR A 82 -6.81 -24.46 -17.46
C THR A 82 -8.31 -24.21 -17.50
N TRP A 83 -8.72 -23.32 -18.40
CA TRP A 83 -10.11 -22.92 -18.62
C TRP A 83 -10.43 -23.03 -20.12
N PRO A 84 -11.69 -23.32 -20.49
CA PRO A 84 -12.09 -23.34 -21.90
C PRO A 84 -11.97 -21.95 -22.55
N GLU A 85 -11.93 -21.90 -23.88
CA GLU A 85 -11.71 -20.66 -24.65
C GLU A 85 -12.78 -19.60 -24.39
N ASP A 86 -14.04 -20.01 -24.22
CA ASP A 86 -15.20 -19.17 -23.94
C ASP A 86 -15.48 -18.97 -22.43
N ALA A 87 -14.51 -19.31 -21.57
CA ALA A 87 -14.68 -19.30 -20.12
C ALA A 87 -15.20 -17.98 -19.56
N ASN A 88 -14.83 -16.83 -20.09
CA ASN A 88 -15.31 -15.54 -19.57
C ASN A 88 -16.83 -15.40 -19.70
N ALA A 89 -17.40 -15.78 -20.85
CA ALA A 89 -18.83 -15.67 -21.11
C ALA A 89 -19.61 -16.68 -20.25
N LEU A 90 -19.12 -17.92 -20.17
CA LEU A 90 -19.73 -18.97 -19.35
C LEU A 90 -19.67 -18.63 -17.85
N PHE A 91 -18.53 -18.10 -17.38
CA PHE A 91 -18.35 -17.70 -15.98
C PHE A 91 -19.30 -16.55 -15.60
N LEU A 92 -19.47 -15.56 -16.47
CA LEU A 92 -20.46 -14.48 -16.29
C LEU A 92 -21.91 -14.96 -16.37
N ALA A 93 -22.16 -16.09 -17.03
CA ALA A 93 -23.45 -16.77 -17.04
C ALA A 93 -23.68 -17.67 -15.81
N GLY A 94 -22.76 -17.66 -14.83
CA GLY A 94 -22.83 -18.43 -13.60
C GLY A 94 -22.25 -19.85 -13.68
N GLN A 95 -21.64 -20.24 -14.81
CA GLN A 95 -20.97 -21.53 -14.94
C GLN A 95 -19.52 -21.43 -14.47
N THR A 96 -19.31 -21.57 -13.15
CA THR A 96 -18.02 -21.26 -12.50
C THR A 96 -17.09 -22.46 -12.36
N ASP A 97 -17.63 -23.67 -12.37
CA ASP A 97 -16.89 -24.92 -12.11
C ASP A 97 -16.56 -25.67 -13.41
N ILE A 98 -16.25 -24.92 -14.47
CA ILE A 98 -15.94 -25.42 -15.82
C ILE A 98 -14.43 -25.53 -16.10
N PHE A 99 -13.60 -25.30 -15.08
CA PHE A 99 -12.15 -25.43 -15.19
C PHE A 99 -11.74 -26.91 -15.31
N GLY A 100 -10.64 -27.17 -16.01
CA GLY A 100 -10.05 -28.50 -16.11
C GLY A 100 -9.20 -28.85 -14.89
N THR A 101 -8.52 -30.00 -14.94
CA THR A 101 -7.52 -30.38 -13.93
C THR A 101 -6.09 -30.10 -14.39
N ASP A 102 -5.89 -29.84 -15.68
CA ASP A 102 -4.58 -29.52 -16.24
C ASP A 102 -4.08 -28.19 -15.69
N PRO A 103 -2.79 -28.11 -15.31
CA PRO A 103 -2.26 -26.90 -14.67
C PRO A 103 -2.12 -25.73 -15.64
N SER A 104 -2.41 -24.53 -15.15
CA SER A 104 -2.16 -23.27 -15.85
C SER A 104 -0.93 -22.55 -15.26
N PHE A 105 -0.14 -21.93 -16.14
CA PHE A 105 1.00 -21.13 -15.74
C PHE A 105 0.53 -19.78 -15.16
N VAL A 106 0.91 -19.51 -13.92
CA VAL A 106 0.65 -18.19 -13.29
C VAL A 106 1.94 -17.57 -12.80
N VAL A 107 2.13 -16.28 -13.12
CA VAL A 107 3.34 -15.53 -12.74
C VAL A 107 3.31 -15.06 -11.28
N HIS A 108 2.13 -14.85 -10.70
CA HIS A 108 2.01 -14.25 -9.37
C HIS A 108 1.85 -15.30 -8.26
N PRO A 109 2.53 -15.11 -7.11
CA PRO A 109 2.40 -16.01 -5.99
C PRO A 109 0.96 -16.09 -5.43
N PRO A 110 0.65 -17.11 -4.61
CA PRO A 110 -0.74 -17.52 -4.39
C PRO A 110 -1.60 -16.62 -3.48
N LEU A 111 -1.03 -15.85 -2.55
CA LEU A 111 -1.77 -15.28 -1.41
C LEU A 111 -2.93 -14.37 -1.85
N GLY A 112 -2.69 -13.45 -2.80
CA GLY A 112 -3.75 -12.54 -3.23
C GLY A 112 -4.90 -13.26 -3.93
N LYS A 113 -4.60 -14.34 -4.66
CA LYS A 113 -5.60 -15.21 -5.28
C LYS A 113 -6.41 -16.00 -4.25
N TYR A 114 -5.77 -16.49 -3.17
CA TYR A 114 -6.52 -17.11 -2.07
C TYR A 114 -7.46 -16.12 -1.37
N LEU A 115 -7.07 -14.85 -1.22
CA LEU A 115 -7.95 -13.84 -0.63
C LEU A 115 -9.17 -13.55 -1.52
N ILE A 116 -8.98 -13.48 -2.84
CA ILE A 116 -10.09 -13.38 -3.80
C ILE A 116 -10.97 -14.62 -3.70
N GLY A 117 -10.39 -15.82 -3.79
CA GLY A 117 -11.11 -17.10 -3.71
C GLY A 117 -11.90 -17.28 -2.41
N ALA A 118 -11.40 -16.79 -1.28
CA ALA A 118 -12.12 -16.79 -0.01
C ALA A 118 -13.40 -15.93 -0.08
N GLY A 119 -13.37 -14.79 -0.77
CA GLY A 119 -14.56 -13.99 -1.04
C GLY A 119 -15.58 -14.75 -1.89
N MET A 120 -15.10 -15.43 -2.93
CA MET A 120 -15.94 -16.24 -3.82
C MET A 120 -16.58 -17.41 -3.07
N ALA A 121 -15.83 -18.10 -2.21
CA ALA A 121 -16.32 -19.21 -1.42
C ALA A 121 -17.40 -18.80 -0.42
N LEU A 122 -17.34 -17.58 0.10
CA LEU A 122 -18.31 -17.08 1.08
C LEU A 122 -19.57 -16.48 0.45
N PHE A 123 -19.47 -15.88 -0.74
CA PHE A 123 -20.53 -15.08 -1.34
C PHE A 123 -20.97 -15.52 -2.75
N GLY A 124 -20.42 -16.64 -3.25
CA GLY A 124 -20.70 -17.19 -4.57
C GLY A 124 -19.63 -16.81 -5.60
N ALA A 125 -19.16 -17.82 -6.34
CA ALA A 125 -18.23 -17.64 -7.47
C ALA A 125 -18.93 -17.10 -8.72
N ASP A 126 -20.25 -17.18 -8.79
CA ASP A 126 -21.11 -16.62 -9.83
C ASP A 126 -21.40 -15.13 -9.58
N SER A 127 -20.96 -14.59 -8.43
CA SER A 127 -21.24 -13.22 -8.00
C SER A 127 -20.00 -12.34 -8.07
N SER A 128 -20.06 -11.29 -8.89
CA SER A 128 -19.03 -10.22 -8.94
C SER A 128 -18.79 -9.55 -7.59
N PHE A 129 -19.79 -9.53 -6.69
CA PHE A 129 -19.58 -9.12 -5.31
C PHE A 129 -18.61 -10.05 -4.58
N GLY A 130 -18.76 -11.37 -4.73
CA GLY A 130 -17.89 -12.37 -4.12
C GLY A 130 -16.44 -12.26 -4.59
N TRP A 131 -16.22 -11.91 -5.86
CA TRP A 131 -14.87 -11.73 -6.41
C TRP A 131 -14.16 -10.51 -5.78
N ARG A 132 -14.93 -9.44 -5.52
CA ARG A 132 -14.39 -8.11 -5.18
C ARG A 132 -14.42 -7.81 -3.68
N ILE A 133 -15.21 -8.52 -2.87
CA ILE A 133 -15.41 -8.21 -1.45
C ILE A 133 -14.10 -8.23 -0.64
N ALA A 134 -13.22 -9.20 -0.90
CA ALA A 134 -11.93 -9.27 -0.24
C ALA A 134 -11.07 -8.02 -0.55
N ALA A 135 -11.01 -7.60 -1.82
CA ALA A 135 -10.32 -6.39 -2.25
C ALA A 135 -10.91 -5.13 -1.58
N ALA A 136 -12.24 -5.05 -1.49
CA ALA A 136 -12.94 -3.90 -0.91
C ALA A 136 -12.67 -3.75 0.60
N LEU A 137 -12.69 -4.87 1.32
CA LEU A 137 -12.37 -4.92 2.75
C LEU A 137 -10.90 -4.58 2.99
N THR A 138 -9.98 -5.15 2.19
CA THR A 138 -8.56 -4.86 2.31
C THR A 138 -8.24 -3.40 2.01
N GLY A 139 -8.81 -2.82 0.96
CA GLY A 139 -8.63 -1.40 0.65
C GLY A 139 -9.24 -0.46 1.70
N THR A 140 -10.34 -0.86 2.33
CA THR A 140 -10.90 -0.17 3.50
C THR A 140 -9.95 -0.27 4.70
N ALA A 141 -9.32 -1.43 4.91
CA ALA A 141 -8.33 -1.64 5.95
C ALA A 141 -7.05 -0.82 5.70
N CYS A 142 -6.63 -0.59 4.45
CA CYS A 142 -5.52 0.31 4.11
C CYS A 142 -5.72 1.72 4.70
N VAL A 143 -6.95 2.25 4.66
CA VAL A 143 -7.27 3.56 5.26
C VAL A 143 -7.05 3.56 6.77
N LEU A 144 -7.46 2.48 7.44
CA LEU A 144 -7.27 2.34 8.89
C LEU A 144 -5.79 2.15 9.26
N VAL A 145 -5.05 1.33 8.52
CA VAL A 145 -3.62 1.14 8.73
C VAL A 145 -2.87 2.45 8.47
N LEU A 146 -3.24 3.21 7.43
CA LEU A 146 -2.65 4.51 7.14
C LEU A 146 -2.88 5.50 8.30
N TYR A 147 -4.07 5.49 8.89
CA TYR A 147 -4.36 6.27 10.10
C TYR A 147 -3.38 5.91 11.23
N PHE A 148 -3.18 4.61 11.50
CA PHE A 148 -2.28 4.18 12.57
C PHE A 148 -0.80 4.46 12.27
N LEU A 149 -0.36 4.29 11.03
CA LEU A 149 0.97 4.68 10.59
C LEU A 149 1.17 6.18 10.76
N ALA A 150 0.23 7.01 10.29
CA ALA A 150 0.28 8.46 10.44
C ALA A 150 0.35 8.87 11.93
N LYS A 151 -0.42 8.21 12.80
CA LYS A 151 -0.38 8.39 14.26
C LYS A 151 0.95 7.96 14.88
N ALA A 152 1.54 6.90 14.34
CA ALA A 152 2.86 6.40 14.70
C ALA A 152 4.02 7.22 14.09
N LEU A 153 3.77 8.16 13.19
CA LEU A 153 4.76 9.15 12.74
C LEU A 153 4.60 10.45 13.54
N VAL A 154 3.37 10.92 13.66
CA VAL A 154 2.98 12.15 14.35
C VAL A 154 1.82 11.82 15.31
N PRO A 155 1.98 11.99 16.64
CA PRO A 155 0.93 11.71 17.63
C PRO A 155 -0.33 12.61 17.58
N SER A 156 -0.75 13.09 16.42
CA SER A 156 -1.91 13.97 16.20
C SER A 156 -3.07 13.21 15.57
N VAL A 157 -4.27 13.30 16.16
CA VAL A 157 -5.49 12.73 15.57
C VAL A 157 -5.80 13.41 14.24
N VAL A 158 -5.74 14.76 14.19
CA VAL A 158 -6.00 15.52 12.97
C VAL A 158 -5.06 15.12 11.83
N PHE A 159 -3.76 14.96 12.11
CA PHE A 159 -2.78 14.54 11.11
C PHE A 159 -3.13 13.14 10.56
N ALA A 160 -3.46 12.21 11.44
CA ALA A 160 -3.82 10.85 11.06
C ALA A 160 -5.15 10.79 10.29
N THR A 161 -6.16 11.56 10.72
CA THR A 161 -7.45 11.66 10.03
C THR A 161 -7.32 12.29 8.65
N ILE A 162 -6.48 13.32 8.48
CA ILE A 162 -6.22 13.90 7.16
C ILE A 162 -5.55 12.85 6.27
N ALA A 163 -4.44 12.25 6.68
CA ALA A 163 -3.74 11.24 5.85
C ALA A 163 -4.66 10.09 5.42
N ALA A 164 -5.41 9.51 6.36
CA ALA A 164 -6.36 8.44 6.08
C ALA A 164 -7.54 8.92 5.22
N GLY A 165 -8.06 10.12 5.49
CA GLY A 165 -9.17 10.72 4.74
C GLY A 165 -8.82 10.97 3.28
N LEU A 166 -7.59 11.41 3.02
CA LEU A 166 -7.08 11.58 1.65
C LEU A 166 -7.07 10.23 0.89
N LEU A 167 -6.66 9.13 1.52
CA LEU A 167 -6.70 7.80 0.91
C LEU A 167 -8.14 7.27 0.76
N ALA A 168 -9.02 7.61 1.69
CA ALA A 168 -10.42 7.20 1.65
C ALA A 168 -11.14 7.73 0.42
N ILE A 169 -10.84 8.97 0.02
CA ILE A 169 -11.47 9.69 -1.11
C ILE A 169 -10.65 9.66 -2.40
N ASP A 170 -9.48 9.01 -2.42
CA ASP A 170 -8.66 8.93 -3.63
C ASP A 170 -9.22 7.90 -4.63
N GLY A 171 -9.29 8.30 -5.89
CA GLY A 171 -9.89 7.50 -6.96
C GLY A 171 -9.21 6.19 -7.26
N GLN A 172 -7.87 6.17 -7.31
CA GLN A 172 -7.13 4.95 -7.57
C GLN A 172 -7.29 3.97 -6.40
N ALA A 173 -7.25 4.50 -5.18
CA ALA A 173 -7.51 3.69 -3.99
C ALA A 173 -8.94 3.15 -3.95
N ILE A 174 -9.94 3.89 -4.41
CA ILE A 174 -11.33 3.41 -4.52
C ILE A 174 -11.42 2.32 -5.59
N VAL A 175 -10.96 2.59 -6.82
CA VAL A 175 -11.07 1.66 -7.96
C VAL A 175 -10.36 0.34 -7.67
N LEU A 176 -9.12 0.37 -7.18
CA LEU A 176 -8.40 -0.88 -6.89
C LEU A 176 -8.94 -1.64 -5.69
N SER A 177 -9.79 -1.00 -4.86
CA SER A 177 -10.56 -1.72 -3.85
C SER A 177 -11.84 -2.35 -4.42
N ARG A 178 -12.26 -1.96 -5.63
CA ARG A 178 -13.52 -2.39 -6.25
C ARG A 178 -13.32 -3.37 -7.41
N VAL A 179 -12.08 -3.81 -7.64
CA VAL A 179 -11.73 -4.78 -8.67
C VAL A 179 -10.93 -5.89 -8.01
N ALA A 180 -11.16 -7.14 -8.42
CA ALA A 180 -10.45 -8.32 -7.91
C ALA A 180 -9.01 -8.41 -8.45
N LEU A 181 -8.20 -7.38 -8.19
CA LEU A 181 -6.77 -7.33 -8.51
C LEU A 181 -5.91 -7.57 -7.28
N LEU A 182 -4.70 -8.06 -7.53
CA LEU A 182 -3.73 -8.36 -6.48
C LEU A 182 -3.14 -7.09 -5.81
N ASP A 183 -3.14 -5.96 -6.50
CA ASP A 183 -2.39 -4.76 -6.13
C ASP A 183 -2.86 -4.11 -4.82
N ILE A 184 -4.15 -4.19 -4.50
CA ILE A 184 -4.67 -3.65 -3.23
C ILE A 184 -4.21 -4.48 -2.02
N PHE A 185 -4.09 -5.81 -2.18
CA PHE A 185 -3.54 -6.69 -1.16
C PHE A 185 -2.04 -6.43 -0.97
N LEU A 186 -1.31 -6.23 -2.07
CA LEU A 186 0.10 -5.84 -2.01
C LEU A 186 0.26 -4.51 -1.26
N ALA A 187 -0.52 -3.49 -1.61
CA ALA A 187 -0.48 -2.18 -0.95
C ALA A 187 -0.77 -2.29 0.55
N PHE A 188 -1.74 -3.12 0.94
CA PHE A 188 -2.06 -3.38 2.35
C PHE A 188 -0.89 -3.97 3.13
N PHE A 189 -0.29 -5.05 2.62
CA PHE A 189 0.82 -5.72 3.29
C PHE A 189 2.10 -4.86 3.31
N VAL A 190 2.36 -4.08 2.26
CA VAL A 190 3.44 -3.08 2.25
C VAL A 190 3.21 -2.00 3.30
N LEU A 191 1.98 -1.50 3.42
CA LEU A 191 1.63 -0.49 4.41
C LEU A 191 1.76 -1.02 5.85
N LEU A 192 1.36 -2.27 6.09
CA LEU A 192 1.60 -2.97 7.36
C LEU A 192 3.10 -3.11 7.65
N ALA A 193 3.90 -3.55 6.67
CA ALA A 193 5.34 -3.71 6.84
C ALA A 193 6.02 -2.39 7.26
N VAL A 194 5.66 -1.28 6.61
CA VAL A 194 6.18 0.05 6.98
C VAL A 194 5.66 0.49 8.35
N TRP A 195 4.39 0.26 8.67
CA TRP A 195 3.85 0.58 9.99
C TRP A 195 4.56 -0.17 11.12
N PHE A 196 4.72 -1.49 10.98
CA PHE A 196 5.46 -2.30 11.95
C PHE A 196 6.93 -1.88 12.04
N THR A 197 7.57 -1.48 10.93
CA THR A 197 8.92 -0.91 10.95
C THR A 197 8.99 0.37 11.78
N VAL A 198 7.97 1.24 11.70
CA VAL A 198 7.91 2.47 12.52
C VAL A 198 7.71 2.15 14.00
N LEU A 199 6.87 1.16 14.35
CA LEU A 199 6.67 0.71 15.73
C LEU A 199 7.94 0.06 16.31
N ASP A 200 8.58 -0.79 15.52
CA ASP A 200 9.86 -1.40 15.86
C ASP A 200 10.92 -0.33 16.10
N ARG A 201 11.08 0.62 15.17
CA ARG A 201 12.04 1.72 15.31
C ARG A 201 11.88 2.47 16.63
N ARG A 202 10.65 2.87 16.98
CA ARG A 202 10.41 3.61 18.23
C ARG A 202 10.77 2.75 19.44
N SER A 203 10.15 1.58 19.55
CA SER A 203 10.33 0.71 20.71
C SER A 203 11.76 0.18 20.85
N HIS A 204 12.45 -0.12 19.75
CA HIS A 204 13.80 -0.65 19.76
C HIS A 204 14.82 0.42 20.15
N LEU A 205 14.77 1.60 19.52
CA LEU A 205 15.74 2.65 19.84
C LEU A 205 15.58 3.20 21.25
N ASP A 206 14.35 3.40 21.73
CA ASP A 206 14.08 3.88 23.10
C ASP A 206 14.69 2.89 24.11
N ARG A 207 14.39 1.59 23.93
CA ARG A 207 14.95 0.57 24.82
C ARG A 207 16.47 0.47 24.68
N LEU A 208 17.02 0.57 23.47
CA LEU A 208 18.48 0.55 23.25
C LEU A 208 19.14 1.68 24.06
N ALA A 209 18.61 2.89 23.97
CA ALA A 209 19.09 4.04 24.73
C ALA A 209 19.00 3.82 26.25
N ASP A 210 17.88 3.28 26.76
CA ASP A 210 17.75 2.93 28.18
C ASP A 210 18.80 1.92 28.65
N ALA A 211 19.04 0.88 27.86
CA ALA A 211 20.01 -0.16 28.21
C ALA A 211 21.45 0.30 28.10
N VAL A 212 21.77 1.25 27.21
CA VAL A 212 23.09 1.88 27.19
C VAL A 212 23.24 2.77 28.43
N ARG A 213 22.27 3.64 28.73
CA ARG A 213 22.28 4.50 29.93
C ARG A 213 22.48 3.72 31.22
N ALA A 214 21.82 2.58 31.36
CA ALA A 214 21.98 1.71 32.53
C ALA A 214 23.39 1.11 32.68
N ARG A 215 24.17 1.03 31.59
CA ARG A 215 25.54 0.51 31.57
C ARG A 215 26.61 1.60 31.73
N THR A 216 26.29 2.85 31.41
CA THR A 216 27.22 4.00 31.45
C THR A 216 27.34 4.64 32.86
N GLY A 217 26.95 3.93 33.92
CA GLY A 217 26.82 4.48 35.29
C GLY A 217 28.12 5.04 35.91
N ASP A 218 29.27 4.76 35.31
CA ASP A 218 30.62 5.16 35.73
C ASP A 218 31.27 6.19 34.78
N GLY A 219 30.51 6.74 33.82
CA GLY A 219 30.99 7.76 32.88
C GLY A 219 31.80 7.22 31.70
N SER A 220 32.00 5.91 31.62
CA SER A 220 32.67 5.25 30.48
C SER A 220 31.66 4.81 29.42
N SER A 221 31.92 5.16 28.15
CA SER A 221 31.07 4.68 27.05
C SER A 221 31.35 3.20 26.77
N PRO A 222 30.34 2.33 26.67
CA PRO A 222 30.56 0.91 26.46
C PRO A 222 31.16 0.64 25.06
N ASN A 223 32.15 -0.25 25.00
CA ASN A 223 32.75 -0.67 23.73
C ASN A 223 31.74 -1.38 22.81
N TRP A 224 30.80 -2.13 23.40
CA TRP A 224 29.74 -2.85 22.69
C TRP A 224 28.38 -2.57 23.31
N GLY A 225 27.38 -2.27 22.48
CA GLY A 225 26.00 -2.13 22.91
C GLY A 225 25.32 -3.47 23.24
N PRO A 226 24.10 -3.43 23.80
CA PRO A 226 23.30 -4.63 23.98
C PRO A 226 22.83 -5.19 22.62
N LEU A 227 22.87 -6.52 22.49
CA LEU A 227 22.26 -7.26 21.38
C LEU A 227 20.79 -7.54 21.71
N ARG A 228 19.89 -7.28 20.77
CA ARG A 228 18.43 -7.37 20.98
C ARG A 228 17.80 -8.38 20.03
N TRP A 229 17.29 -9.46 20.60
CA TRP A 229 16.48 -10.46 19.89
C TRP A 229 14.97 -10.21 20.03
N ASN A 230 14.55 -9.58 21.14
CA ASN A 230 13.14 -9.28 21.40
C ASN A 230 12.67 -8.05 20.62
N ARG A 231 12.43 -8.23 19.31
CA ARG A 231 11.89 -7.22 18.38
C ARG A 231 10.61 -7.76 17.69
N PRO A 232 9.49 -7.90 18.41
CA PRO A 232 8.26 -8.47 17.86
C PRO A 232 7.70 -7.68 16.68
N TRP A 233 7.89 -6.35 16.67
CA TRP A 233 7.49 -5.50 15.56
C TRP A 233 8.35 -5.71 14.31
N LEU A 234 9.63 -6.08 14.45
CA LEU A 234 10.46 -6.46 13.31
C LEU A 234 10.03 -7.80 12.72
N ILE A 235 9.69 -8.77 13.57
CA ILE A 235 9.08 -10.05 13.16
C ILE A 235 7.77 -9.79 12.40
N ALA A 236 6.89 -8.95 12.94
CA ALA A 236 5.64 -8.58 12.30
C ALA A 236 5.87 -7.86 10.95
N ALA A 237 6.88 -6.99 10.86
CA ALA A 237 7.29 -6.36 9.60
C ALA A 237 7.77 -7.40 8.57
N GLY A 238 8.53 -8.42 9.02
CA GLY A 238 8.96 -9.54 8.19
C GLY A 238 7.79 -10.37 7.69
N ALA A 239 6.84 -10.70 8.57
CA ALA A 239 5.63 -11.42 8.18
C ALA A 239 4.80 -10.63 7.16
N ALA A 240 4.60 -9.33 7.38
CA ALA A 240 3.88 -8.47 6.44
C ALA A 240 4.61 -8.31 5.10
N ALA A 241 5.94 -8.14 5.11
CA ALA A 241 6.72 -8.08 3.87
C ALA A 241 6.76 -9.43 3.13
N GLY A 242 6.79 -10.55 3.84
CA GLY A 242 6.64 -11.89 3.28
C GLY A 242 5.27 -12.09 2.63
N ALA A 243 4.20 -11.62 3.28
CA ALA A 243 2.85 -11.60 2.70
C ALA A 243 2.78 -10.71 1.45
N ALA A 244 3.46 -9.55 1.44
CA ALA A 244 3.58 -8.72 0.24
C ALA A 244 4.25 -9.49 -0.91
N CYS A 245 5.38 -10.17 -0.66
CA CYS A 245 6.04 -11.04 -1.63
C CYS A 245 5.12 -12.18 -2.10
N ALA A 246 4.30 -12.73 -1.21
CA ALA A 246 3.34 -13.80 -1.48
C ALA A 246 2.12 -13.34 -2.30
N VAL A 247 1.92 -12.03 -2.45
CA VAL A 247 0.94 -11.44 -3.38
C VAL A 247 1.61 -11.14 -4.73
N LYS A 248 2.73 -10.40 -4.70
CA LYS A 248 3.56 -10.09 -5.89
C LYS A 248 5.03 -9.93 -5.49
N TRP A 249 5.93 -10.38 -6.35
CA TRP A 249 7.38 -10.29 -6.10
C TRP A 249 7.94 -8.88 -5.95
N SER A 250 7.22 -7.84 -6.41
CA SER A 250 7.59 -6.45 -6.12
C SER A 250 7.64 -6.15 -4.61
N GLY A 251 7.00 -6.96 -3.76
CA GLY A 251 7.16 -6.91 -2.30
C GLY A 251 8.60 -7.14 -1.81
N VAL A 252 9.47 -7.79 -2.59
CA VAL A 252 10.86 -8.08 -2.20
C VAL A 252 11.67 -6.80 -1.98
N TRP A 253 11.38 -5.76 -2.77
CA TRP A 253 12.03 -4.45 -2.64
C TRP A 253 11.69 -3.78 -1.31
N VAL A 254 10.47 -3.99 -0.83
CA VAL A 254 10.03 -3.51 0.49
C VAL A 254 10.69 -4.31 1.61
N LEU A 255 10.79 -5.64 1.50
CA LEU A 255 11.52 -6.47 2.44
C LEU A 255 12.99 -6.02 2.59
N ALA A 256 13.66 -5.81 1.45
CA ALA A 256 15.04 -5.32 1.42
C ALA A 256 15.16 -3.92 2.06
N ALA A 257 14.26 -3.00 1.70
CA ALA A 257 14.26 -1.64 2.24
C ALA A 257 14.02 -1.61 3.76
N VAL A 258 13.12 -2.45 4.29
CA VAL A 258 12.90 -2.59 5.74
C VAL A 258 14.16 -3.10 6.44
N GLY A 259 14.81 -4.13 5.88
CA GLY A 259 16.06 -4.67 6.42
C GLY A 259 17.17 -3.62 6.46
N ILE A 260 17.41 -2.93 5.34
CA ILE A 260 18.40 -1.85 5.23
C ILE A 260 18.08 -0.71 6.20
N TYR A 261 16.81 -0.27 6.26
CA TYR A 261 16.39 0.80 7.16
C TYR A 261 16.63 0.43 8.64
N ALA A 262 16.33 -0.81 9.02
CA ALA A 262 16.54 -1.31 10.38
C ALA A 262 18.04 -1.30 10.76
N VAL A 263 18.92 -1.74 9.86
CA VAL A 263 20.38 -1.75 10.08
C VAL A 263 20.93 -0.32 10.15
N VAL A 264 20.58 0.54 9.19
CA VAL A 264 21.06 1.93 9.14
C VAL A 264 20.59 2.71 10.36
N THR A 265 19.33 2.57 10.75
CA THR A 265 18.79 3.30 11.90
C THR A 265 19.41 2.85 13.21
N ASP A 266 19.65 1.54 13.39
CA ASP A 266 20.36 1.00 14.55
C ASP A 266 21.82 1.48 14.59
N ALA A 267 22.53 1.47 13.46
CA ALA A 267 23.91 1.97 13.36
C ALA A 267 24.03 3.44 13.75
N LEU A 268 23.13 4.29 13.22
CA LEU A 268 23.10 5.71 13.54
C LEU A 268 22.81 5.97 15.02
N GLU A 269 21.92 5.19 15.63
CA GLU A 269 21.62 5.33 17.05
C GLU A 269 22.78 4.86 17.94
N ARG A 270 23.44 3.73 17.61
CA ARG A 270 24.62 3.27 18.35
C ARG A 270 25.75 4.29 18.31
N ARG A 271 25.97 4.93 17.16
CA ARG A 271 26.91 6.05 17.02
C ARG A 271 26.55 7.23 17.93
N ARG A 272 25.27 7.60 18.00
CA ARG A 272 24.78 8.71 18.85
C ARG A 272 24.91 8.41 20.34
N LEU A 273 24.75 7.16 20.72
CA LEU A 273 24.89 6.68 22.10
C LEU A 273 26.36 6.49 22.53
N GLY A 274 27.32 6.82 21.67
CA GLY A 274 28.75 6.79 22.02
C GLY A 274 29.36 5.39 22.09
N ILE A 275 28.71 4.36 21.54
CA ILE A 275 29.27 3.00 21.55
C ILE A 275 30.60 2.97 20.77
N GLY A 276 31.67 2.50 21.40
CA GLY A 276 33.03 2.56 20.85
C GLY A 276 33.14 1.85 19.48
N PHE A 277 32.71 0.59 19.41
CA PHE A 277 32.74 -0.21 18.18
C PHE A 277 31.40 -0.18 17.43
N TRP A 278 30.73 1.00 17.36
CA TRP A 278 29.39 1.11 16.80
C TRP A 278 29.19 0.50 15.39
N PRO A 279 30.14 0.52 14.43
CA PRO A 279 29.92 -0.10 13.13
C PRO A 279 29.82 -1.62 13.22
N MET A 280 30.77 -2.25 13.93
CA MET A 280 30.79 -3.71 14.12
C MET A 280 29.63 -4.17 14.98
N ASP A 281 29.25 -3.37 15.97
CA ASP A 281 28.10 -3.66 16.83
C ASP A 281 26.76 -3.55 16.06
N ALA A 282 26.67 -2.61 15.12
CA ALA A 282 25.53 -2.51 14.21
C ALA A 282 25.46 -3.69 13.23
N ILE A 283 26.59 -4.20 12.73
CA ILE A 283 26.63 -5.42 11.91
C ILE A 283 26.15 -6.62 12.74
N ARG A 284 26.62 -6.74 13.98
CA ARG A 284 26.20 -7.81 14.90
C ARG A 284 24.69 -7.77 15.18
N GLN A 285 24.15 -6.58 15.46
CA GLN A 285 22.70 -6.41 15.59
C GLN A 285 21.97 -6.61 14.25
N GLY A 286 22.59 -6.24 13.14
CA GLY A 286 22.08 -6.46 11.79
C GLY A 286 21.87 -7.93 11.48
N ALA A 287 22.82 -8.79 11.85
CA ALA A 287 22.68 -10.24 11.71
C ALA A 287 21.49 -10.78 12.54
N ALA A 288 21.33 -10.34 13.79
CA ALA A 288 20.15 -10.70 14.59
C ALA A 288 18.86 -10.18 13.95
N SER A 289 18.87 -8.96 13.42
CA SER A 289 17.72 -8.34 12.76
C SER A 289 17.34 -9.08 11.47
N PHE A 290 18.32 -9.57 10.71
CA PHE A 290 18.11 -10.40 9.53
C PHE A 290 17.39 -11.69 9.90
N VAL A 291 17.84 -12.39 10.95
CA VAL A 291 17.22 -13.64 11.42
C VAL A 291 15.79 -13.43 11.91
N LEU A 292 15.48 -12.26 12.46
CA LEU A 292 14.12 -11.91 12.91
C LEU A 292 13.19 -11.49 11.75
N LEU A 293 13.75 -11.04 10.63
CA LEU A 293 12.99 -10.46 9.52
C LEU A 293 12.83 -11.46 8.36
N VAL A 294 13.94 -11.97 7.82
CA VAL A 294 13.97 -12.68 6.53
C VAL A 294 13.46 -14.12 6.63
N PRO A 295 13.86 -14.94 7.62
CA PRO A 295 13.27 -16.27 7.79
C PRO A 295 11.75 -16.22 7.99
N VAL A 296 11.25 -15.24 8.73
CA VAL A 296 9.81 -15.05 8.94
C VAL A 296 9.11 -14.71 7.63
N ALA A 297 9.68 -13.77 6.86
CA ALA A 297 9.16 -13.43 5.53
C ALA A 297 9.14 -14.65 4.59
N PHE A 298 10.19 -15.46 4.61
CA PHE A 298 10.31 -16.68 3.82
C PHE A 298 9.26 -17.73 4.23
N VAL A 299 9.04 -17.94 5.53
CA VAL A 299 7.99 -18.86 6.01
C VAL A 299 6.60 -18.40 5.57
N VAL A 300 6.28 -17.11 5.70
CA VAL A 300 5.00 -16.59 5.22
C VAL A 300 4.86 -16.75 3.71
N TYR A 301 5.91 -16.43 2.95
CA TYR A 301 5.93 -16.65 1.51
C TYR A 301 5.68 -18.11 1.14
N LEU A 302 6.46 -19.04 1.70
CA LEU A 302 6.34 -20.47 1.42
C LEU A 302 4.99 -21.03 1.86
N SER A 303 4.43 -20.55 2.97
CA SER A 303 3.10 -20.98 3.44
C SER A 303 1.99 -20.66 2.44
N SER A 304 2.13 -19.60 1.64
CA SER A 304 1.17 -19.31 0.58
C SER A 304 1.19 -20.36 -0.54
N TRP A 305 2.27 -21.11 -0.70
CA TRP A 305 2.38 -22.21 -1.66
C TRP A 305 1.84 -23.54 -1.12
N ALA A 306 1.24 -23.57 0.08
CA ALA A 306 0.75 -24.79 0.69
C ALA A 306 -0.21 -25.58 -0.21
N GLY A 307 -1.14 -24.93 -0.92
CA GLY A 307 -2.04 -25.64 -1.84
C GLY A 307 -1.27 -26.41 -2.93
N TRP A 308 -0.36 -25.75 -3.63
CA TRP A 308 0.47 -26.38 -4.68
C TRP A 308 1.40 -27.47 -4.12
N LEU A 309 1.93 -27.26 -2.91
CA LEU A 309 2.83 -28.22 -2.24
C LEU A 309 2.09 -29.47 -1.74
N LEU A 310 0.85 -29.30 -1.27
CA LEU A 310 0.02 -30.36 -0.71
C LEU A 310 -0.85 -31.05 -1.77
N SER A 311 -1.02 -30.45 -2.95
CA SER A 311 -1.64 -31.08 -4.11
C SER A 311 -0.63 -31.86 -4.96
N ASP A 312 -1.16 -32.74 -5.81
CA ASP A 312 -0.37 -33.48 -6.81
C ASP A 312 -0.38 -32.84 -8.21
N GLY A 313 -1.27 -31.87 -8.42
CA GLY A 313 -1.30 -31.04 -9.63
C GLY A 313 -0.58 -29.70 -9.45
N GLY A 314 -0.61 -28.89 -10.51
CA GLY A 314 0.02 -27.57 -10.55
C GLY A 314 1.15 -27.48 -11.58
N TYR A 315 1.37 -26.28 -12.12
CA TYR A 315 2.39 -26.06 -13.13
C TYR A 315 3.76 -26.40 -12.55
N ASP A 316 4.58 -27.13 -13.32
CA ASP A 316 5.90 -27.63 -12.93
C ASP A 316 5.93 -28.48 -11.63
N ARG A 317 4.80 -29.05 -11.17
CA ARG A 317 4.71 -29.80 -9.89
C ARG A 317 5.67 -30.98 -9.77
N HIS A 318 5.95 -31.62 -10.89
CA HIS A 318 6.83 -32.79 -11.03
C HIS A 318 8.07 -32.49 -11.89
N ALA A 319 8.41 -31.20 -12.07
CA ALA A 319 9.49 -30.78 -12.96
C ALA A 319 10.86 -31.33 -12.55
N ALA A 320 11.09 -31.64 -11.27
CA ALA A 320 12.33 -32.21 -10.77
C ALA A 320 12.40 -33.74 -10.84
N ASP A 321 11.28 -34.44 -11.04
CA ASP A 321 11.18 -35.90 -10.82
C ASP A 321 12.07 -36.70 -11.77
N ALA A 322 12.09 -36.31 -13.05
CA ALA A 322 12.89 -36.98 -14.06
C ALA A 322 14.40 -36.72 -13.90
N GLN A 323 14.78 -35.60 -13.29
CA GLN A 323 16.17 -35.19 -13.13
C GLN A 323 16.36 -34.50 -11.77
N PRO A 324 16.36 -35.24 -10.65
CA PRO A 324 16.55 -34.66 -9.33
C PRO A 324 17.90 -33.94 -9.22
N ALA A 325 17.95 -32.88 -8.42
CA ALA A 325 19.19 -32.20 -8.12
C ALA A 325 20.18 -33.14 -7.41
N THR A 326 21.46 -33.01 -7.74
CA THR A 326 22.55 -33.78 -7.13
C THR A 326 23.43 -32.86 -6.27
N GLY A 327 24.39 -33.45 -5.53
CA GLY A 327 25.29 -32.69 -4.66
C GLY A 327 24.58 -32.04 -3.47
N LEU A 328 24.89 -30.76 -3.20
CA LEU A 328 24.39 -30.02 -2.02
C LEU A 328 22.86 -29.87 -1.98
N TRP A 329 22.17 -30.03 -3.11
CA TRP A 329 20.70 -29.92 -3.19
C TRP A 329 19.99 -31.28 -3.17
N GLY A 330 20.72 -32.40 -3.22
CA GLY A 330 20.12 -33.73 -3.32
C GLY A 330 19.30 -34.16 -2.10
N TRP A 331 19.49 -33.53 -0.94
CA TRP A 331 18.70 -33.78 0.27
C TRP A 331 17.39 -32.99 0.32
N VAL A 332 17.21 -31.98 -0.54
CA VAL A 332 16.00 -31.15 -0.57
C VAL A 332 14.86 -31.98 -1.18
N PRO A 333 13.66 -32.03 -0.57
CA PRO A 333 12.52 -32.75 -1.13
C PRO A 333 12.20 -32.36 -2.60
N LEU A 334 11.83 -33.35 -3.43
CA LEU A 334 11.54 -33.13 -4.86
C LEU A 334 10.51 -32.03 -5.10
N SER A 335 9.46 -31.94 -4.27
CA SER A 335 8.46 -30.87 -4.38
C SER A 335 9.04 -29.46 -4.22
N LEU A 336 10.04 -29.28 -3.34
CA LEU A 336 10.72 -27.99 -3.19
C LEU A 336 11.71 -27.71 -4.31
N GLN A 337 12.33 -28.75 -4.88
CA GLN A 337 13.15 -28.62 -6.09
C GLN A 337 12.29 -28.24 -7.31
N SER A 338 11.14 -28.88 -7.49
CA SER A 338 10.14 -28.55 -8.51
C SER A 338 9.61 -27.13 -8.31
N LEU A 339 9.34 -26.73 -7.07
CA LEU A 339 8.92 -25.36 -6.77
C LEU A 339 10.01 -24.35 -7.16
N TRP A 340 11.28 -24.66 -6.89
CA TRP A 340 12.40 -23.83 -7.33
C TRP A 340 12.46 -23.70 -8.86
N ARG A 341 12.31 -24.81 -9.61
CA ARG A 341 12.23 -24.77 -11.08
C ARG A 341 11.06 -23.92 -11.56
N TYR A 342 9.89 -24.04 -10.92
CA TYR A 342 8.75 -23.20 -11.24
C TYR A 342 9.08 -21.70 -11.00
N HIS A 343 9.80 -21.37 -9.93
CA HIS A 343 10.26 -19.99 -9.70
C HIS A 343 11.24 -19.51 -10.77
N GLU A 344 12.13 -20.37 -11.28
CA GLU A 344 13.00 -20.03 -12.43
C GLU A 344 12.18 -19.74 -13.69
N THR A 345 11.15 -20.55 -13.97
CA THR A 345 10.20 -20.33 -15.07
C THR A 345 9.48 -18.99 -14.91
N ILE A 346 8.96 -18.70 -13.70
CA ILE A 346 8.29 -17.43 -13.38
C ILE A 346 9.23 -16.25 -13.58
N TYR A 347 10.46 -16.33 -13.07
CA TYR A 347 11.46 -15.27 -13.21
C TYR A 347 11.77 -14.98 -14.69
N THR A 348 12.00 -16.03 -15.48
CA THR A 348 12.30 -15.92 -16.90
C THR A 348 11.14 -15.27 -17.66
N ALA A 349 9.90 -15.71 -17.39
CA ALA A 349 8.70 -15.13 -17.99
C ALA A 349 8.50 -13.66 -17.60
N MET A 350 8.71 -13.29 -16.34
CA MET A 350 8.60 -11.91 -15.89
C MET A 350 9.68 -11.00 -16.48
N ALA A 351 10.91 -11.51 -16.63
CA ALA A 351 12.02 -10.76 -17.21
C ALA A 351 11.82 -10.48 -18.71
N GLY A 352 11.14 -11.37 -19.42
CA GLY A 352 10.82 -11.22 -20.86
C GLY A 352 9.52 -10.46 -21.17
N MET A 353 8.78 -9.98 -20.16
CA MET A 353 7.45 -9.39 -20.35
C MET A 353 7.51 -7.94 -20.87
N ALA A 354 7.55 -7.81 -22.20
CA ALA A 354 7.65 -6.53 -22.91
C ALA A 354 6.56 -6.33 -23.98
N THR A 355 5.47 -7.12 -23.93
CA THR A 355 4.38 -7.02 -24.92
C THR A 355 3.68 -5.66 -24.83
N PRO A 356 3.62 -4.87 -25.92
CA PRO A 356 2.99 -3.56 -25.89
C PRO A 356 1.51 -3.61 -25.52
N HIS A 357 1.04 -2.61 -24.77
CA HIS A 357 -0.37 -2.44 -24.42
C HIS A 357 -0.79 -0.97 -24.52
N SER A 358 -1.99 -0.68 -25.01
CA SER A 358 -2.48 0.69 -25.28
C SER A 358 -2.58 1.59 -24.03
N TYR A 359 -2.72 0.98 -22.86
CA TYR A 359 -2.71 1.66 -21.55
C TYR A 359 -1.38 1.52 -20.78
N MET A 360 -0.32 1.00 -21.39
CA MET A 360 0.99 0.94 -20.73
C MET A 360 1.45 2.35 -20.35
N SER A 361 2.04 2.49 -19.17
CA SER A 361 2.55 3.75 -18.63
C SER A 361 3.90 3.48 -17.97
N PRO A 362 5.04 3.86 -18.58
CA PRO A 362 6.35 3.60 -18.00
C PRO A 362 6.53 4.33 -16.67
N ALA A 363 7.37 3.78 -15.79
CA ALA A 363 7.45 4.23 -14.40
C ALA A 363 7.95 5.66 -14.20
N TRP A 364 8.75 6.18 -15.13
CA TRP A 364 9.17 7.58 -15.13
C TRP A 364 8.00 8.55 -15.41
N ALA A 365 6.94 8.08 -16.09
CA ALA A 365 5.78 8.88 -16.46
C ALA A 365 4.75 9.00 -15.32
N TRP A 366 4.83 8.13 -14.31
CA TRP A 366 3.85 8.07 -13.22
C TRP A 366 3.64 9.39 -12.45
N PRO A 367 4.69 10.17 -12.12
CA PRO A 367 4.51 11.45 -11.44
C PRO A 367 3.68 12.48 -12.25
N PHE A 368 3.64 12.33 -13.57
CA PHE A 368 2.90 13.23 -14.47
C PHE A 368 1.45 12.80 -14.69
N LEU A 369 1.07 11.60 -14.24
CA LEU A 369 -0.25 11.01 -14.48
C LEU A 369 -0.62 11.06 -15.97
N TRP A 370 0.34 10.75 -16.84
CA TRP A 370 0.15 10.91 -18.29
C TRP A 370 -0.89 9.92 -18.82
N ARG A 371 -0.79 8.65 -18.42
CA ARG A 371 -1.59 7.54 -18.96
C ARG A 371 -2.22 6.70 -17.84
N PRO A 372 -3.30 7.19 -17.20
CA PRO A 372 -4.08 6.37 -16.27
C PRO A 372 -4.78 5.22 -17.01
N THR A 373 -5.07 4.14 -16.28
CA THR A 373 -5.56 2.89 -16.88
C THR A 373 -7.09 2.83 -16.83
N ALA A 374 -7.73 2.68 -17.99
CA ALA A 374 -9.13 2.30 -18.05
C ALA A 374 -9.28 0.79 -17.87
N MET A 375 -10.18 0.39 -16.97
CA MET A 375 -10.40 -1.01 -16.60
C MET A 375 -11.70 -1.57 -17.18
N TYR A 376 -12.70 -0.72 -17.38
CA TYR A 376 -13.99 -1.10 -17.94
C TYR A 376 -14.59 0.04 -18.74
N THR A 377 -15.27 -0.32 -19.82
CA THR A 377 -16.13 0.58 -20.59
C THR A 377 -17.41 -0.16 -20.98
N GLY A 378 -18.54 0.44 -20.67
CA GLY A 378 -19.87 0.03 -21.12
C GLY A 378 -20.57 1.23 -21.75
N SER A 379 -21.36 1.00 -22.79
CA SER A 379 -22.13 2.03 -23.47
C SER A 379 -23.61 1.71 -23.45
N VAL A 380 -24.44 2.70 -23.13
CA VAL A 380 -25.90 2.59 -23.09
C VAL A 380 -26.48 3.60 -24.08
N PRO A 381 -27.25 3.15 -25.09
CA PRO A 381 -27.90 4.05 -26.05
C PRO A 381 -28.91 4.99 -25.39
N ASP A 382 -29.24 6.09 -26.09
CA ASP A 382 -30.28 7.01 -25.64
C ASP A 382 -31.64 6.30 -25.50
N GLY A 383 -32.38 6.61 -24.43
CA GLY A 383 -33.68 6.03 -24.12
C GLY A 383 -33.65 4.60 -23.55
N GLN A 384 -32.46 4.00 -23.34
CA GLN A 384 -32.31 2.66 -22.75
C GLN A 384 -31.73 2.73 -21.33
N ASP A 385 -32.13 1.81 -20.45
CA ASP A 385 -31.62 1.66 -19.07
C ASP A 385 -31.46 2.99 -18.31
N GLY A 386 -32.44 3.88 -18.45
CA GLY A 386 -32.46 5.20 -17.80
C GLY A 386 -31.49 6.24 -18.37
N CYS A 387 -30.83 5.98 -19.50
CA CYS A 387 -30.04 6.97 -20.22
C CYS A 387 -30.96 7.99 -20.91
N ALA A 388 -30.75 9.28 -20.62
CA ALA A 388 -31.46 10.40 -21.21
C ALA A 388 -30.44 11.40 -21.80
N SER A 389 -29.73 10.98 -22.84
CA SER A 389 -28.64 11.73 -23.46
C SER A 389 -28.55 11.35 -24.93
N ALA A 390 -28.73 12.32 -25.83
CA ALA A 390 -28.75 12.10 -27.28
C ALA A 390 -27.46 11.45 -27.83
N GLN A 391 -26.33 11.60 -27.13
CA GLN A 391 -25.05 10.97 -27.49
C GLN A 391 -24.81 9.63 -26.77
N GLY A 392 -25.83 9.10 -26.08
CA GLY A 392 -25.73 7.95 -25.20
C GLY A 392 -25.06 8.25 -23.86
N CYS A 393 -24.96 7.19 -23.05
CA CYS A 393 -24.33 7.18 -21.75
C CYS A 393 -23.19 6.16 -21.71
N LEU A 394 -22.23 6.38 -20.82
CA LEU A 394 -21.09 5.50 -20.58
C LEU A 394 -21.05 5.06 -19.11
N GLN A 395 -20.60 3.84 -18.89
CA GLN A 395 -20.16 3.31 -17.60
C GLN A 395 -18.66 3.03 -17.71
N ILE A 396 -17.84 3.86 -17.08
CA ILE A 396 -16.38 3.74 -17.13
C ILE A 396 -15.86 3.39 -15.74
N LEU A 397 -14.95 2.42 -15.67
CA LEU A 397 -14.12 2.22 -14.48
C LEU A 397 -12.70 2.65 -14.79
N TYR A 398 -12.32 3.82 -14.27
CA TYR A 398 -11.04 4.47 -14.59
C TYR A 398 -10.13 4.53 -13.37
N SER A 399 -9.05 3.73 -13.36
CA SER A 399 -8.11 3.64 -12.23
C SER A 399 -7.17 4.84 -12.21
N MET A 400 -7.71 5.98 -11.80
CA MET A 400 -7.05 7.26 -11.77
C MET A 400 -7.13 7.87 -10.37
N PRO A 401 -6.01 8.36 -9.79
CA PRO A 401 -6.03 9.05 -8.52
C PRO A 401 -6.77 10.39 -8.63
N ASN A 402 -7.11 10.98 -7.49
CA ASN A 402 -7.60 12.36 -7.48
C ASN A 402 -6.46 13.28 -7.99
N PRO A 403 -6.64 14.03 -9.10
CA PRO A 403 -5.54 14.77 -9.72
C PRO A 403 -4.85 15.75 -8.76
N LEU A 404 -5.62 16.47 -7.94
CA LEU A 404 -5.07 17.41 -6.97
C LEU A 404 -4.22 16.67 -5.93
N LEU A 405 -4.72 15.56 -5.39
CA LEU A 405 -3.98 14.77 -4.39
C LEU A 405 -2.71 14.17 -4.97
N TRP A 406 -2.77 13.70 -6.22
CA TRP A 406 -1.62 13.13 -6.90
C TRP A 406 -0.54 14.18 -7.16
N TYR A 407 -0.86 15.27 -7.86
CA TYR A 407 0.13 16.29 -8.20
C TYR A 407 0.66 17.02 -6.96
N ALA A 408 -0.21 17.38 -6.01
CA ALA A 408 0.24 17.98 -4.76
C ALA A 408 1.08 16.99 -3.94
N GLY A 409 0.75 15.69 -3.98
CA GLY A 409 1.52 14.64 -3.34
C GLY A 409 2.91 14.43 -3.94
N VAL A 410 3.04 14.47 -5.27
CA VAL A 410 4.33 14.43 -5.97
C VAL A 410 5.18 15.64 -5.57
N ALA A 411 4.62 16.85 -5.61
CA ALA A 411 5.31 18.05 -5.15
C ALA A 411 5.69 17.97 -3.66
N ALA A 412 4.80 17.45 -2.82
CA ALA A 412 5.07 17.25 -1.40
C ALA A 412 6.15 16.19 -1.13
N THR A 413 6.30 15.20 -2.01
CA THR A 413 7.38 14.20 -1.94
C THR A 413 8.74 14.87 -2.14
N VAL A 414 8.85 15.77 -3.12
CA VAL A 414 10.06 16.60 -3.32
C VAL A 414 10.29 17.50 -2.10
N TRP A 415 9.24 18.12 -1.55
CA TRP A 415 9.31 18.95 -0.35
C TRP A 415 9.86 18.19 0.86
N ILE A 416 9.35 16.98 1.16
CA ILE A 416 9.88 16.19 2.28
C ILE A 416 11.31 15.69 2.01
N GLY A 417 11.71 15.52 0.75
CA GLY A 417 13.09 15.28 0.35
C GLY A 417 14.02 16.43 0.76
N TYR A 418 13.65 17.66 0.39
CA TYR A 418 14.35 18.86 0.85
C TYR A 418 14.39 18.96 2.38
N ARG A 419 13.25 18.76 3.05
CA ARG A 419 13.14 18.81 4.52
C ARG A 419 13.95 17.72 5.20
N PHE A 420 14.08 16.54 4.59
CA PHE A 420 14.95 15.48 5.09
C PHE A 420 16.41 15.92 5.06
N VAL A 421 16.88 16.50 3.96
CA VAL A 421 18.27 17.00 3.86
C VAL A 421 18.54 18.09 4.90
N ALA A 422 17.60 19.03 5.07
CA ALA A 422 17.73 20.17 5.98
C ALA A 422 17.61 19.79 7.47
N LEU A 423 16.68 18.89 7.83
CA LEU A 423 16.36 18.59 9.23
C LEU A 423 16.86 17.22 9.71
N ARG A 424 17.21 16.32 8.78
CA ARG A 424 17.63 14.93 9.05
C ARG A 424 16.65 14.16 9.94
N ASP A 425 15.36 14.42 9.73
CA ASP A 425 14.27 13.83 10.49
C ASP A 425 13.95 12.40 10.01
N TRP A 426 13.93 11.44 10.94
CA TRP A 426 13.65 10.04 10.64
C TRP A 426 12.26 9.82 10.03
N ARG A 427 11.30 10.71 10.31
CA ARG A 427 9.94 10.64 9.78
C ARG A 427 9.91 10.82 8.26
N TYR A 428 10.74 11.74 7.75
CA TYR A 428 10.89 11.89 6.30
C TYR A 428 11.73 10.74 5.74
N ALA A 429 12.77 10.30 6.46
CA ALA A 429 13.61 9.18 6.03
C ALA A 429 12.78 7.91 5.76
N VAL A 430 11.92 7.50 6.68
CA VAL A 430 11.10 6.29 6.50
C VAL A 430 10.10 6.41 5.35
N LEU A 431 9.51 7.59 5.14
CA LEU A 431 8.62 7.83 4.01
C LEU A 431 9.35 7.80 2.67
N LEU A 432 10.51 8.46 2.59
CA LEU A 432 11.35 8.46 1.39
C LEU A 432 11.86 7.05 1.09
N THR A 433 12.21 6.26 2.11
CA THR A 433 12.57 4.85 1.94
C THR A 433 11.39 4.04 1.39
N ALA A 434 10.18 4.22 1.90
CA ALA A 434 9.00 3.52 1.40
C ALA A 434 8.65 3.90 -0.05
N ILE A 435 8.73 5.20 -0.37
CA ILE A 435 8.54 5.72 -1.73
C ILE A 435 9.61 5.15 -2.67
N ALA A 436 10.88 5.19 -2.27
CA ALA A 436 11.98 4.67 -3.07
C ALA A 436 11.84 3.17 -3.32
N ALA A 437 11.51 2.39 -2.29
CA ALA A 437 11.35 0.93 -2.39
C ALA A 437 10.21 0.51 -3.31
N THR A 438 9.16 1.33 -3.41
CA THR A 438 7.96 1.02 -4.21
C THR A 438 8.01 1.61 -5.62
N TRP A 439 8.91 2.55 -5.89
CA TRP A 439 9.01 3.24 -7.19
C TRP A 439 10.34 3.00 -7.93
N LEU A 440 11.49 3.20 -7.30
CA LEU A 440 12.79 3.16 -7.98
C LEU A 440 13.10 1.84 -8.70
N PRO A 441 12.74 0.66 -8.16
CA PRO A 441 12.97 -0.59 -8.88
C PRO A 441 12.34 -0.60 -10.27
N TRP A 442 11.17 0.03 -10.46
CA TRP A 442 10.51 0.09 -11.75
C TRP A 442 11.25 0.96 -12.78
N LEU A 443 12.06 1.92 -12.33
CA LEU A 443 12.92 2.71 -13.22
C LEU A 443 14.08 1.89 -13.78
N LEU A 444 14.42 0.76 -13.15
CA LEU A 444 15.46 -0.16 -13.60
C LEU A 444 14.97 -1.12 -14.69
N PHE A 445 13.66 -1.15 -14.97
CA PHE A 445 13.04 -2.01 -15.97
C PHE A 445 12.20 -1.20 -16.97
N PRO A 446 12.80 -0.29 -17.76
CA PRO A 446 12.06 0.63 -18.63
C PRO A 446 11.32 -0.09 -19.78
N GLU A 447 11.85 -1.22 -20.25
CA GLU A 447 11.27 -2.01 -21.35
C GLU A 447 10.06 -2.86 -20.91
N ARG A 448 9.81 -2.97 -19.60
CA ARG A 448 8.74 -3.81 -19.08
C ARG A 448 7.39 -3.14 -19.28
N THR A 449 6.40 -3.91 -19.71
CA THR A 449 5.01 -3.43 -19.78
C THR A 449 4.44 -3.24 -18.38
N VAL A 450 4.32 -1.98 -17.96
CA VAL A 450 3.83 -1.58 -16.63
C VAL A 450 2.74 -0.52 -16.77
N PHE A 451 1.97 -0.32 -15.70
CA PHE A 451 0.75 0.49 -15.73
C PHE A 451 0.72 1.52 -14.60
N GLN A 452 -0.01 2.62 -14.78
CA GLN A 452 -0.16 3.66 -13.76
C GLN A 452 -0.73 3.10 -12.46
N PHE A 453 -1.65 2.11 -12.51
CA PHE A 453 -2.29 1.58 -11.31
C PHE A 453 -1.34 0.91 -10.32
N TYR A 454 -0.11 0.55 -10.74
CA TYR A 454 0.94 0.05 -9.83
C TYR A 454 1.31 1.07 -8.74
N THR A 455 1.00 2.35 -8.96
CA THR A 455 1.21 3.41 -7.98
C THR A 455 0.34 3.30 -6.73
N ILE A 456 -0.63 2.38 -6.65
CA ILE A 456 -1.42 2.15 -5.43
C ILE A 456 -0.54 1.80 -4.22
N VAL A 457 0.60 1.14 -4.45
CA VAL A 457 1.54 0.73 -3.39
C VAL A 457 2.36 1.94 -2.88
N LEU A 458 2.56 2.92 -3.76
CA LEU A 458 3.27 4.17 -3.49
C LEU A 458 2.35 5.22 -2.85
N LEU A 459 1.09 5.25 -3.26
CA LEU A 459 0.09 6.29 -2.95
C LEU A 459 -0.02 6.62 -1.45
N PRO A 460 -0.11 5.67 -0.50
CA PRO A 460 -0.24 5.99 0.92
C PRO A 460 0.91 6.86 1.45
N PHE A 461 2.14 6.63 0.96
CA PHE A 461 3.33 7.35 1.38
C PHE A 461 3.41 8.75 0.74
N VAL A 462 2.96 8.88 -0.51
CA VAL A 462 2.78 10.16 -1.20
C VAL A 462 1.74 11.03 -0.47
N LEU A 463 0.63 10.44 -0.02
CA LEU A 463 -0.40 11.15 0.77
C LEU A 463 0.11 11.54 2.17
N LEU A 464 0.99 10.74 2.79
CA LEU A 464 1.67 11.14 4.02
C LEU A 464 2.63 12.32 3.78
N ALA A 465 3.37 12.33 2.67
CA ALA A 465 4.20 13.46 2.27
C ALA A 465 3.35 14.73 2.11
N LEU A 466 2.21 14.62 1.42
CA LEU A 466 1.23 15.71 1.30
C LEU A 466 0.73 16.18 2.68
N THR A 467 0.42 15.25 3.57
CA THR A 467 -0.05 15.59 4.93
C THR A 467 1.02 16.33 5.74
N PHE A 468 2.30 16.00 5.57
CA PHE A 468 3.42 16.76 6.14
C PHE A 468 3.52 18.17 5.54
N ALA A 469 3.42 18.31 4.22
CA ALA A 469 3.43 19.61 3.56
C ALA A 469 2.24 20.49 4.01
N LEU A 470 1.02 19.92 4.08
CA LEU A 470 -0.16 20.62 4.59
C LEU A 470 0.03 21.08 6.05
N ARG A 471 0.68 20.26 6.88
CA ARG A 471 1.02 20.66 8.25
C ARG A 471 1.98 21.85 8.29
N ASP A 472 2.99 21.87 7.42
CA ASP A 472 3.92 23.00 7.31
C ASP A 472 3.23 24.26 6.77
N ILE A 473 2.29 24.11 5.84
CA ILE A 473 1.46 25.21 5.31
C ILE A 473 0.56 25.76 6.40
N ALA A 474 -0.10 24.93 7.22
CA ALA A 474 -0.88 25.40 8.38
C ALA A 474 -0.02 26.20 9.37
N GLY A 475 1.23 25.78 9.54
CA GLY A 475 2.31 26.57 10.12
C GLY A 475 2.71 26.26 11.55
N PRO A 476 3.91 26.72 11.94
CA PRO A 476 4.46 26.44 13.24
C PRO A 476 3.81 27.29 14.34
N ALA A 477 3.83 26.79 15.57
CA ALA A 477 3.23 27.44 16.73
C ALA A 477 3.82 28.85 17.01
N HIS A 478 5.09 29.08 16.67
CA HIS A 478 5.78 30.35 16.88
C HIS A 478 5.49 31.41 15.80
N ALA A 479 4.84 31.06 14.68
CA ALA A 479 4.47 32.05 13.66
C ALA A 479 3.36 32.97 14.18
N SER A 480 3.21 34.17 13.61
CA SER A 480 2.14 35.11 13.99
C SER A 480 0.74 34.50 13.78
N ALA A 481 -0.26 34.94 14.57
CA ALA A 481 -1.64 34.45 14.44
C ALA A 481 -2.20 34.63 13.01
N THR A 482 -1.91 35.76 12.36
CA THR A 482 -2.31 36.04 10.98
C THR A 482 -1.72 35.03 10.00
N ARG A 483 -0.42 34.71 10.12
CA ARG A 483 0.25 33.69 9.29
C ARG A 483 -0.42 32.33 9.52
N ARG A 484 -0.60 31.90 10.78
CA ARG A 484 -1.20 30.59 11.09
C ARG A 484 -2.63 30.49 10.56
N LEU A 485 -3.44 31.54 10.72
CA LEU A 485 -4.81 31.58 10.20
C LEU A 485 -4.85 31.51 8.68
N ALA A 486 -4.00 32.25 7.97
CA ALA A 486 -3.89 32.19 6.51
C ALA A 486 -3.51 30.77 6.05
N GLY A 487 -2.49 30.17 6.65
CA GLY A 487 -2.07 28.80 6.36
C GLY A 487 -3.18 27.75 6.60
N GLN A 488 -3.88 27.86 7.73
CA GLN A 488 -5.01 26.98 8.06
C GLN A 488 -6.16 27.12 7.06
N ARG A 489 -6.46 28.34 6.58
CA ARG A 489 -7.45 28.58 5.53
C ARG A 489 -7.05 27.94 4.20
N VAL A 490 -5.78 28.07 3.80
CA VAL A 490 -5.26 27.42 2.59
C VAL A 490 -5.42 25.90 2.68
N VAL A 491 -5.05 25.30 3.81
CA VAL A 491 -5.24 23.84 4.00
C VAL A 491 -6.71 23.45 3.92
N LEU A 492 -7.61 24.22 4.53
CA LEU A 492 -9.05 23.96 4.43
C LEU A 492 -9.55 24.02 2.99
N VAL A 493 -9.11 25.02 2.21
CA VAL A 493 -9.46 25.14 0.79
C VAL A 493 -8.94 23.93 0.01
N VAL A 494 -7.68 23.54 0.18
CA VAL A 494 -7.10 22.37 -0.50
C VAL A 494 -7.89 21.09 -0.19
N LEU A 495 -8.21 20.85 1.09
CA LEU A 495 -9.00 19.68 1.49
C LEU A 495 -10.43 19.72 0.92
N THR A 496 -11.05 20.89 0.88
CA THR A 496 -12.40 21.07 0.32
C THR A 496 -12.40 20.80 -1.18
N VAL A 497 -11.45 21.37 -1.93
CA VAL A 497 -11.31 21.13 -3.36
C VAL A 497 -11.00 19.65 -3.64
N ALA A 498 -10.16 19.01 -2.84
CA ALA A 498 -9.91 17.57 -2.98
C ALA A 498 -11.21 16.75 -2.87
N VAL A 499 -12.06 17.04 -1.87
CA VAL A 499 -13.37 16.37 -1.73
C VAL A 499 -14.27 16.66 -2.94
N LEU A 500 -14.33 17.90 -3.41
CA LEU A 500 -15.16 18.25 -4.58
C LEU A 500 -14.70 17.53 -5.85
N LEU A 501 -13.38 17.42 -6.08
CA LEU A 501 -12.84 16.63 -7.18
C LEU A 501 -13.16 15.14 -7.01
N SER A 502 -13.09 14.62 -5.78
CA SER A 502 -13.50 13.24 -5.53
C SER A 502 -14.99 13.01 -5.84
N VAL A 503 -15.87 13.95 -5.49
CA VAL A 503 -17.29 13.88 -5.85
C VAL A 503 -17.49 13.95 -7.36
N PHE A 504 -16.77 14.84 -8.04
CA PHE A 504 -16.84 15.00 -9.50
C PHE A 504 -16.45 13.70 -10.23
N TRP A 505 -15.32 13.07 -9.87
CA TRP A 505 -14.86 11.83 -10.50
C TRP A 505 -15.51 10.54 -9.99
N TYR A 506 -16.17 10.54 -8.83
CA TYR A 506 -16.71 9.31 -8.22
C TYR A 506 -17.55 8.45 -9.18
N PRO A 507 -18.40 9.02 -10.07
CA PRO A 507 -19.12 8.23 -11.06
C PRO A 507 -18.20 7.36 -11.94
N LEU A 508 -17.04 7.88 -12.38
CA LEU A 508 -16.04 7.16 -13.19
C LEU A 508 -15.17 6.20 -12.37
N TRP A 509 -15.16 6.33 -11.05
CA TRP A 509 -14.46 5.40 -10.13
C TRP A 509 -15.35 4.26 -9.62
N SER A 510 -16.66 4.39 -9.80
CA SER A 510 -17.68 3.43 -9.36
C SER A 510 -18.41 2.77 -10.53
N ALA A 511 -18.03 3.09 -11.77
CA ALA A 511 -18.73 2.68 -13.00
C ALA A 511 -20.21 3.09 -13.03
N THR A 512 -20.55 4.22 -12.39
CA THR A 512 -21.89 4.79 -12.48
C THR A 512 -22.14 5.28 -13.91
N GLN A 513 -23.35 5.03 -14.42
CA GLN A 513 -23.78 5.49 -15.73
C GLN A 513 -23.83 7.03 -15.78
N VAL A 514 -23.14 7.60 -16.76
CA VAL A 514 -23.07 9.06 -16.98
C VAL A 514 -23.22 9.40 -18.46
N PRO A 515 -23.78 10.57 -18.82
CA PRO A 515 -23.78 11.03 -20.21
C PRO A 515 -22.36 11.09 -20.80
N TYR A 516 -22.21 10.83 -22.10
CA TYR A 516 -20.92 10.92 -22.80
C TYR A 516 -20.21 12.27 -22.55
N GLU A 517 -20.97 13.35 -22.56
CA GLU A 517 -20.46 14.71 -22.32
C GLU A 517 -19.88 14.87 -20.91
N PHE A 518 -20.48 14.23 -19.91
CA PHE A 518 -19.93 14.21 -18.56
C PHE A 518 -18.60 13.48 -18.52
N TYR A 519 -18.49 12.29 -19.13
CA TYR A 519 -17.21 11.59 -19.27
C TYR A 519 -16.15 12.46 -19.95
N ARG A 520 -16.49 13.15 -21.04
CA ARG A 520 -15.57 14.02 -21.77
C ARG A 520 -14.99 15.14 -20.90
N LEU A 521 -15.79 15.73 -20.00
CA LEU A 521 -15.33 16.76 -19.06
C LEU A 521 -14.26 16.29 -18.05
N HIS A 522 -14.13 14.97 -17.84
CA HIS A 522 -13.12 14.40 -16.93
C HIS A 522 -11.75 14.22 -17.60
N ASN A 523 -11.68 14.31 -18.93
CA ASN A 523 -10.45 14.10 -19.69
C ASN A 523 -9.68 15.41 -19.84
N TRP A 524 -8.98 15.82 -18.77
CA TRP A 524 -8.24 17.09 -18.75
C TRP A 524 -6.94 17.06 -19.56
N MET A 525 -6.43 15.87 -19.88
CA MET A 525 -5.24 15.68 -20.71
C MET A 525 -5.52 14.70 -21.85
N PRO A 526 -4.88 14.86 -23.03
CA PRO A 526 -5.08 13.96 -24.16
C PRO A 526 -4.79 12.49 -23.84
N GLY A 527 -3.81 12.23 -22.96
CA GLY A 527 -3.43 10.88 -22.55
C GLY A 527 -4.45 10.17 -21.66
N TRP A 528 -5.53 10.84 -21.23
CA TRP A 528 -6.57 10.26 -20.37
C TRP A 528 -7.70 9.56 -21.13
N VAL A 529 -7.69 9.65 -22.46
CA VAL A 529 -8.67 8.99 -23.35
C VAL A 529 -8.14 7.68 -23.90
#